data_AF-A0A7C4EGN3-F1
#
_entry.id   AF-A0A7C4EGN3-F1
#
_cell.length_a   1.000
_cell.length_b   1.000
_cell.length_c   1.000
_cell.angle_alpha   90.00
_cell.angle_beta   90.00
_cell.angle_gamma   90.00
#
_symmetry.space_group_name_H-M   'P 1'
#
loop_
_entity.id
_entity.type
_entity.pdbx_description
1 polymer ?
#
loop_
_entity_poly.entity_id
_entity_poly.type
_entity_poly.pdbx_seq_one_letter_code
_entity_poly.pdbx_strand_id
1 'polypeptide(L)'
;MFFFANLILAIGKILDILLSAYMWIIIIAALISWVNPDPYNPIVRFLHGITEPVLRRVRRLIGFRTGPFDFTPMIVILAIMFIRYFLIQSLLELAYKLKGGIVL
;
A
#
# COMPACT_ATOMS: atom_id res chain seq x y z
N MET A 1 9.25 27.69 -7.20
CA MET A 1 9.61 28.06 -5.80
C MET A 1 10.29 26.86 -5.15
N PHE A 2 11.59 26.94 -4.86
CA PHE A 2 12.40 25.80 -4.41
C PHE A 2 11.88 25.15 -3.12
N PHE A 3 11.41 25.93 -2.15
CA PHE A 3 10.90 25.43 -0.87
C PHE A 3 9.69 24.50 -1.05
N PHE A 4 8.65 24.96 -1.75
CA PHE A 4 7.44 24.17 -2.00
C PHE A 4 7.72 22.89 -2.80
N ALA A 5 8.63 22.95 -3.77
CA ALA A 5 9.07 21.77 -4.50
C ALA A 5 9.68 20.70 -3.57
N ASN A 6 10.60 21.10 -2.69
CA ASN A 6 11.20 20.13 -1.76
C ASN A 6 10.18 19.56 -0.76
N LEU A 7 9.18 20.35 -0.35
CA LEU A 7 8.10 19.87 0.50
C LEU A 7 7.28 18.76 -0.18
N ILE A 8 6.87 18.99 -1.44
CA ILE A 8 6.11 17.99 -2.22
C ILE A 8 6.96 16.74 -2.47
N LEU A 9 8.25 16.89 -2.80
CA LEU A 9 9.18 15.77 -2.94
C LEU A 9 9.26 14.93 -1.65
N ALA A 10 9.43 15.58 -0.50
CA ALA A 10 9.56 14.90 0.78
C ALA A 10 8.28 14.12 1.12
N ILE A 11 7.11 14.74 0.96
CA ILE A 11 5.81 14.10 1.19
C ILE A 11 5.64 12.91 0.25
N GLY A 12 5.90 13.08 -1.05
CA GLY A 12 5.79 12.00 -2.04
C GLY A 12 6.68 10.80 -1.68
N LYS A 13 7.93 11.04 -1.28
CA LYS A 13 8.86 9.97 -0.86
C LYS A 13 8.42 9.26 0.42
N ILE A 14 7.97 10.00 1.43
CA ILE A 14 7.48 9.40 2.68
C ILE A 14 6.26 8.52 2.39
N LEU A 15 5.31 9.02 1.59
CA LEU A 15 4.14 8.24 1.18
C LEU A 15 4.55 6.99 0.39
N ASP A 16 5.52 7.07 -0.51
CA ASP A 16 6.01 5.90 -1.25
C ASP A 16 6.56 4.81 -0.33
N ILE A 17 7.37 5.22 0.67
CA ILE A 17 7.95 4.30 1.65
C ILE A 17 6.86 3.65 2.49
N LEU A 18 5.89 4.43 2.99
CA LEU A 18 4.78 3.92 3.80
C LEU A 18 3.91 2.95 3.02
N LEU A 19 3.56 3.29 1.77
CA LEU A 19 2.80 2.41 0.88
C LEU A 19 3.58 1.12 0.55
N SER A 20 4.90 1.23 0.33
CA SER A 20 5.77 0.07 0.11
C SER A 20 5.79 -0.87 1.31
N ALA A 21 6.01 -0.31 2.50
CA ALA A 21 6.05 -1.08 3.74
C ALA A 21 4.69 -1.76 4.00
N TYR A 22 3.59 -1.03 3.82
CA TYR A 22 2.25 -1.58 3.99
C TYR A 22 1.91 -2.67 2.97
N MET A 23 2.35 -2.51 1.72
CA MET A 23 2.22 -3.55 0.68
C MET A 23 2.93 -4.84 1.10
N TRP A 24 4.17 -4.75 1.60
CA TRP A 24 4.90 -5.91 2.12
C TRP A 24 4.22 -6.56 3.33
N ILE A 25 3.66 -5.76 4.24
CA ILE A 25 2.87 -6.27 5.37
C ILE A 25 1.68 -7.10 4.86
N ILE A 26 0.95 -6.61 3.84
CA ILE A 26 -0.17 -7.35 3.24
C ILE A 26 0.30 -8.64 2.57
N ILE A 27 1.41 -8.60 1.82
CA ILE A 27 1.99 -9.79 1.18
C ILE A 27 2.31 -10.86 2.24
N ILE A 28 3.00 -10.47 3.31
CA ILE A 28 3.37 -11.38 4.40
C ILE A 28 2.11 -11.94 5.08
N ALA A 29 1.12 -11.08 5.37
CA ALA A 29 -0.14 -11.51 5.96
C ALA A 29 -0.90 -12.51 5.08
N ALA A 30 -0.94 -12.28 3.77
CA ALA A 30 -1.58 -13.16 2.80
C ALA A 30 -0.88 -14.53 2.75
N LEU A 31 0.45 -14.56 2.64
CA LEU A 31 1.24 -15.80 2.65
C LEU A 31 1.03 -16.59 3.95
N ILE A 32 1.06 -15.91 5.09
CA ILE A 32 0.80 -16.51 6.39
C ILE A 32 -0.61 -17.08 6.48
N SER A 33 -1.62 -16.41 5.91
CA SER A 33 -3.01 -16.90 5.93
C SER A 33 -3.21 -18.21 5.16
N TRP A 34 -2.40 -18.47 4.12
CA TRP A 34 -2.51 -19.68 3.29
C TRP A 34 -1.91 -20.92 3.93
N VAL A 35 -1.03 -20.76 4.93
CA VAL A 35 -0.37 -21.87 5.61
C VAL A 35 -1.04 -22.27 6.93
N ASN A 36 -2.24 -21.75 7.21
CA ASN A 36 -3.00 -22.01 8.44
C ASN A 36 -2.18 -21.78 9.73
N PRO A 37 -1.85 -20.52 10.04
CA PRO A 37 -0.91 -20.18 11.10
C PRO A 37 -1.54 -20.27 12.49
N ASP A 38 -0.72 -20.38 13.54
CA ASP A 38 -1.20 -20.32 14.93
C ASP A 38 -1.82 -18.93 15.23
N PRO A 39 -3.14 -18.86 15.52
CA PRO A 39 -3.82 -17.58 15.79
C PRO A 39 -3.36 -16.90 17.09
N TYR A 40 -2.70 -17.63 18.00
CA TYR A 40 -2.16 -17.08 19.24
C TYR A 40 -0.75 -16.51 19.07
N ASN A 41 -0.15 -16.61 17.89
CA ASN A 41 1.13 -15.98 17.62
C ASN A 41 0.99 -14.44 17.59
N PRO A 42 1.77 -13.68 18.38
CA PRO A 42 1.71 -12.22 18.39
C PRO A 42 1.92 -11.57 17.02
N ILE A 43 2.77 -12.14 16.17
CA ILE A 43 3.03 -11.63 14.82
C ILE A 43 1.79 -11.79 13.94
N VAL A 44 1.12 -12.95 14.01
CA VAL A 44 -0.12 -13.21 13.27
C VAL A 44 -1.22 -12.23 13.69
N ARG A 45 -1.39 -12.01 15.00
CA ARG A 45 -2.36 -11.02 15.52
C ARG A 45 -2.03 -9.60 15.08
N PHE A 46 -0.75 -9.22 15.07
CA PHE A 46 -0.31 -7.91 14.59
C PHE A 46 -0.65 -7.71 13.12
N LEU A 47 -0.28 -8.68 12.27
CA LEU A 47 -0.55 -8.63 10.83
C LEU A 47 -2.06 -8.55 10.56
N HIS A 48 -2.87 -9.39 11.20
CA HIS A 48 -4.32 -9.30 11.10
C HIS A 48 -4.86 -7.95 11.60
N GLY A 49 -4.39 -7.47 12.74
CA GLY A 49 -4.85 -6.21 13.33
C GLY A 49 -4.64 -5.01 12.41
N ILE A 50 -3.52 -4.98 11.68
CA ILE A 50 -3.18 -3.90 10.75
C ILE A 50 -3.86 -4.06 9.39
N THR A 51 -3.93 -5.28 8.86
CA THR A 51 -4.42 -5.50 7.48
C THR A 51 -5.94 -5.64 7.39
N GLU A 52 -6.58 -6.23 8.40
CA GLU A 52 -8.01 -6.57 8.38
C GLU A 52 -8.94 -5.37 8.20
N PRO A 53 -8.69 -4.18 8.79
CA PRO A 53 -9.54 -3.01 8.55
C PRO A 53 -9.70 -2.66 7.06
N VAL A 54 -8.63 -2.81 6.27
CA VAL A 54 -8.65 -2.55 4.82
C VAL A 54 -9.19 -3.76 4.07
N LEU A 55 -8.67 -4.97 4.34
CA LEU A 55 -9.12 -6.19 3.66
C LEU A 55 -10.63 -6.42 3.84
N ARG A 56 -11.17 -6.25 5.05
CA ARG A 56 -12.61 -6.38 5.33
C ARG A 56 -13.46 -5.35 4.61
N ARG A 57 -12.96 -4.14 4.38
CA ARG A 57 -13.68 -3.13 3.58
C ARG A 57 -13.72 -3.55 2.12
N VAL A 58 -12.59 -3.98 1.57
CA VAL A 58 -12.50 -4.41 0.18
C VAL A 58 -13.35 -5.67 -0.06
N ARG A 59 -13.29 -6.68 0.83
CA ARG A 59 -14.19 -7.87 0.80
C ARG A 59 -15.67 -7.49 0.70
N ARG A 60 -16.09 -6.49 1.47
CA ARG A 60 -17.49 -6.02 1.45
C ARG A 60 -17.86 -5.32 0.15
N LEU A 61 -16.96 -4.55 -0.43
CA LEU A 61 -17.20 -3.84 -1.69
C LEU A 61 -17.30 -4.77 -2.89
N ILE A 62 -16.44 -5.78 -2.96
CA ILE A 62 -16.37 -6.72 -4.07
C ILE A 62 -17.45 -7.81 -4.00
N GLY A 63 -18.17 -7.93 -2.88
CA GLY A 63 -19.24 -8.91 -2.69
C GLY A 63 -18.76 -10.37 -2.62
N PHE A 64 -17.44 -10.63 -2.60
CA PHE A 64 -16.92 -11.98 -2.47
C PHE A 64 -17.21 -12.51 -1.06
N ARG A 65 -18.09 -13.52 -0.99
CA ARG A 65 -18.00 -14.52 0.08
C ARG A 65 -16.70 -15.27 -0.19
N THR A 66 -15.75 -15.17 0.73
CA THR A 66 -14.45 -15.86 0.67
C THR A 66 -14.69 -17.30 0.24
N GLY A 67 -14.33 -17.62 -1.01
CA GLY A 67 -14.17 -19.00 -1.44
C GLY A 67 -13.00 -19.63 -0.68
N PRO A 68 -12.55 -20.84 -1.07
CA PRO A 68 -11.42 -21.49 -0.41
C PRO A 68 -10.12 -20.67 -0.41
N PHE A 69 -9.98 -19.69 -1.31
CA PHE A 69 -8.84 -18.78 -1.39
C PHE A 69 -9.27 -17.31 -1.31
N ASP A 70 -8.70 -16.55 -0.37
CA ASP A 70 -8.93 -15.09 -0.26
C ASP A 70 -8.00 -14.32 -1.22
N PHE A 71 -8.55 -13.81 -2.31
CA PHE A 71 -7.84 -12.95 -3.27
C PHE A 71 -7.88 -11.46 -2.92
N THR A 72 -8.56 -11.08 -1.84
CA THR A 72 -8.64 -9.68 -1.39
C THR A 72 -7.27 -9.02 -1.20
N PRO A 73 -6.25 -9.69 -0.61
CA PRO A 73 -4.92 -9.10 -0.51
C PRO A 73 -4.33 -8.69 -1.85
N MET A 74 -4.55 -9.48 -2.91
CA MET A 74 -4.09 -9.17 -4.26
C MET A 74 -4.71 -7.87 -4.79
N ILE A 75 -6.01 -7.69 -4.60
CA ILE A 75 -6.72 -6.47 -5.02
C ILE A 75 -6.15 -5.24 -4.30
N VAL A 76 -5.88 -5.36 -2.99
CA VAL A 76 -5.29 -4.25 -2.23
C VAL A 76 -3.86 -3.96 -2.67
N ILE A 77 -3.04 -4.99 -2.93
CA ILE A 77 -1.69 -4.84 -3.46
C ILE A 77 -1.72 -4.09 -4.80
N LEU A 78 -2.60 -4.50 -5.72
CA LEU A 78 -2.76 -3.83 -7.02
C LEU A 78 -3.20 -2.36 -6.87
N ALA A 79 -4.11 -2.08 -5.94
CA ALA A 79 -4.53 -0.71 -5.64
C ALA A 79 -3.37 0.13 -5.09
N ILE A 80 -2.54 -0.43 -4.19
CA ILE A 80 -1.35 0.24 -3.67
C ILE A 80 -0.35 0.51 -4.80
N MET A 81 -0.09 -0.49 -5.66
CA MET A 81 0.78 -0.32 -6.83
C MET A 81 0.28 0.80 -7.73
N PHE A 82 -1.02 0.81 -8.03
CA PHE A 82 -1.63 1.88 -8.83
C PHE A 82 -1.42 3.26 -8.18
N ILE A 83 -1.68 3.42 -6.88
CA ILE A 83 -1.49 4.70 -6.18
C ILE A 83 -0.01 5.13 -6.25
N ARG A 84 0.93 4.20 -6.06
CA ARG A 84 2.37 4.50 -6.13
C ARG A 84 2.79 4.94 -7.53
N TYR A 85 2.43 4.18 -8.56
CA TYR A 85 2.85 4.51 -9.92
C TYR A 85 2.13 5.71 -10.51
N PHE A 86 0.87 5.93 -10.14
CA PHE A 86 0.09 7.05 -10.66
C PHE A 86 0.25 8.30 -9.80
N LEU A 87 -0.26 8.28 -8.56
CA LEU A 87 -0.35 9.47 -7.72
C LEU A 87 1.03 9.90 -7.23
N ILE A 88 1.83 8.98 -6.70
CA ILE A 88 3.13 9.35 -6.11
C ILE A 88 4.10 9.83 -7.19
N GLN A 89 4.20 9.15 -8.33
CA GLN A 89 5.03 9.62 -9.44
C GLN A 89 4.57 10.99 -9.95
N SER A 90 3.26 11.22 -10.09
CA SER A 90 2.73 12.53 -10.47
C SER A 90 3.14 13.65 -9.50
N LEU A 91 3.12 13.38 -8.19
CA LEU A 91 3.57 14.34 -7.17
C LEU A 91 5.07 14.62 -7.27
N LEU A 92 5.89 13.59 -7.50
CA LEU A 92 7.34 13.74 -7.65
C LEU A 92 7.67 14.55 -8.91
N GLU A 93 7.06 14.23 -10.05
CA GLU A 93 7.22 14.97 -11.31
C GLU A 93 6.84 16.45 -11.16
N LEU A 94 5.68 16.72 -10.53
CA LEU A 94 5.24 18.08 -10.25
C LEU A 94 6.30 18.83 -9.45
N ALA A 95 6.85 18.19 -8.42
CA ALA A 95 7.83 18.80 -7.56
C ALA A 95 9.16 19.07 -8.28
N TYR A 96 9.62 18.18 -9.16
CA TYR A 96 10.79 18.42 -10.00
C TYR A 96 10.58 19.58 -10.99
N LYS A 97 9.40 19.64 -11.63
CA LYS A 97 9.02 20.76 -12.51
C LYS A 97 9.05 22.09 -11.74
N LEU A 98 8.50 22.14 -10.53
CA LEU A 98 8.47 23.34 -9.67
C LEU A 98 9.85 23.77 -9.15
N LYS A 99 10.81 22.83 -9.08
CA LYS A 99 12.19 23.08 -8.67
C LYS A 99 13.01 23.78 -9.75
N GLY A 100 12.53 23.81 -10.99
CA GLY A 100 13.15 24.51 -12.12
C GLY A 100 13.92 23.61 -13.08
N GLY A 101 13.63 22.30 -13.15
CA GLY A 101 14.42 21.35 -13.93
C GLY A 101 13.61 20.46 -14.86
N ILE A 102 14.01 20.48 -16.13
CA ILE A 102 13.62 19.59 -17.24
C ILE A 102 13.56 18.13 -16.77
N VAL A 103 12.44 17.48 -17.08
CA VAL A 103 12.24 16.04 -16.92
C VAL A 103 13.24 15.33 -17.85
N LEU A 104 14.21 14.61 -17.28
CA LEU A 104 15.01 13.61 -18.00
C LEU A 104 14.58 12.22 -17.56
#